data_AF-F3KDZ5-F1
#
_entry.id   AF-F3KDZ5-F1
#
_cell.length_a   1.000
_cell.length_b   1.000
_cell.length_c   1.000
_cell.angle_alpha   90.00
_cell.angle_beta   90.00
_cell.angle_gamma   90.00
#
_symmetry.space_group_name_H-M   'P 1'
#
loop_
_entity.id
_entity.type
_entity.pdbx_description
1 polymer ?
#
loop_
_entity_poly.entity_id
_entity_poly.type
_entity_poly.pdbx_seq_one_letter_code
_entity_poly.pdbx_strand_id
1 'polypeptide(L)'
;MSMIAQRRDITDPDVVQAFAEKMQDQLHLDYLFLLTVADINATNPTLWNSWRAQLLRQLYIATKRALSRGLDNPIKRESAIAQKKEQALKLLPFNPSIISFLWRPLAGDYFIQHDAEDIAWHTQAILEHREPETPLVMFKEVSDQHNIGGTQIFIYSHTKHHLFATTAAVLEQLKLNILDARITKTKDNFNLNTYMVLEQNGRPLSDDPLRLDEVKQRLVNALRQPQNPPTVARRHTHRWLKHFTMPTQVSIYDDEIQGYTIVEVVTPDRPGLLARIGRIFLENELELQKAKIATLGERVEDVFFITGKDLKPLGDSKLHDALKVEICTQLDESAQFAPDKKSGSSIAI
;
A
#
# COMPACT_ATOMS: atom_id res chain seq x y z
N MET A 1 -14.25 10.81 -9.31
CA MET A 1 -13.34 11.01 -8.16
C MET A 1 -12.74 9.70 -7.64
N SER A 2 -13.55 8.70 -7.28
CA SER A 2 -13.14 7.42 -6.66
C SER A 2 -11.86 6.77 -7.24
N MET A 3 -11.74 6.68 -8.57
CA MET A 3 -10.56 6.15 -9.25
C MET A 3 -9.25 6.82 -8.81
N ILE A 4 -9.19 8.16 -8.72
CA ILE A 4 -7.97 8.89 -8.34
C ILE A 4 -7.63 8.65 -6.86
N ALA A 5 -8.64 8.70 -5.98
CA ALA A 5 -8.46 8.48 -4.55
C ALA A 5 -7.90 7.08 -4.24
N GLN A 6 -8.39 6.06 -4.95
CA GLN A 6 -7.96 4.67 -4.76
C GLN A 6 -6.65 4.37 -5.52
N ARG A 7 -6.55 4.71 -6.81
CA ARG A 7 -5.46 4.24 -7.70
C ARG A 7 -4.26 5.19 -7.86
N ARG A 8 -4.28 6.42 -7.32
CA ARG A 8 -3.15 7.38 -7.37
C ARG A 8 -2.70 7.83 -5.98
N ASP A 9 -1.55 8.48 -5.88
CA ASP A 9 -1.09 9.02 -4.61
C ASP A 9 -1.69 10.41 -4.34
N ILE A 10 -2.56 10.52 -3.33
CA ILE A 10 -3.30 11.75 -3.04
C ILE A 10 -2.62 12.65 -2.01
N THR A 11 -1.47 12.23 -1.46
CA THR A 11 -0.58 13.12 -0.69
C THR A 11 0.39 13.88 -1.60
N ASP A 12 0.41 13.55 -2.88
CA ASP A 12 1.32 14.10 -3.87
C ASP A 12 0.78 15.43 -4.47
N PRO A 13 1.54 16.54 -4.40
CA PRO A 13 1.10 17.83 -4.94
C PRO A 13 0.74 17.78 -6.43
N ASP A 14 1.46 16.99 -7.23
CA ASP A 14 1.32 16.96 -8.68
C ASP A 14 0.05 16.22 -9.09
N VAL A 15 -0.30 15.13 -8.38
CA VAL A 15 -1.57 14.40 -8.54
C VAL A 15 -2.76 15.26 -8.10
N VAL A 16 -2.62 16.00 -6.99
CA VAL A 16 -3.67 16.91 -6.49
C VAL A 16 -3.88 18.08 -7.45
N GLN A 17 -2.81 18.64 -8.02
CA GLN A 17 -2.86 19.70 -9.03
C GLN A 17 -3.55 19.20 -10.33
N ALA A 18 -3.10 18.08 -10.90
CA ALA A 18 -3.68 17.51 -12.12
C ALA A 18 -5.14 17.04 -11.95
N PHE A 19 -5.61 16.84 -10.72
CA PHE A 19 -7.03 16.65 -10.41
C PHE A 19 -7.77 17.99 -10.22
N ALA A 20 -7.16 19.00 -9.59
CA ALA A 20 -7.73 20.34 -9.47
C ALA A 20 -7.97 21.00 -10.84
N GLU A 21 -7.03 20.86 -11.76
CA GLU A 21 -7.14 21.32 -13.15
C GLU A 21 -8.30 20.64 -13.91
N LYS A 22 -8.66 19.40 -13.54
CA LYS A 22 -9.83 18.70 -14.10
C LYS A 22 -11.15 19.12 -13.43
N MET A 23 -11.11 19.68 -12.22
CA MET A 23 -12.30 20.23 -11.55
C MET A 23 -12.57 21.69 -11.95
N GLN A 24 -11.52 22.47 -12.28
CA GLN A 24 -11.52 23.91 -12.56
C GLN A 24 -11.97 24.80 -11.40
N ASP A 25 -13.08 24.47 -10.72
CA ASP A 25 -13.64 25.24 -9.61
C ASP A 25 -14.16 24.37 -8.46
N GLN A 26 -14.57 25.06 -7.38
CA GLN A 26 -15.03 24.45 -6.14
C GLN A 26 -16.42 23.78 -6.27
N LEU A 27 -17.30 24.29 -7.13
CA LEU A 27 -18.66 23.78 -7.30
C LEU A 27 -18.66 22.43 -8.01
N HIS A 28 -17.83 22.28 -9.05
CA HIS A 28 -17.59 21.00 -9.72
C HIS A 28 -16.98 19.96 -8.76
N LEU A 29 -16.03 20.37 -7.91
CA LEU A 29 -15.46 19.50 -6.87
C LEU A 29 -16.52 19.06 -5.84
N ASP A 30 -17.36 19.98 -5.36
CA ASP A 30 -18.43 19.69 -4.39
C ASP A 30 -19.47 18.72 -4.97
N TYR A 31 -19.96 18.96 -6.18
CA TYR A 31 -20.91 18.07 -6.85
C TYR A 31 -20.30 16.69 -7.17
N LEU A 32 -19.05 16.62 -7.65
CA LEU A 32 -18.42 15.33 -7.95
C LEU A 32 -18.14 14.52 -6.67
N PHE A 33 -17.81 15.18 -5.55
CA PHE A 33 -17.68 14.51 -4.26
C PHE A 33 -19.03 13.95 -3.81
N LEU A 34 -20.09 14.76 -3.75
CA LEU A 34 -21.43 14.33 -3.34
C LEU A 34 -21.97 13.20 -4.22
N LEU A 35 -21.84 13.30 -5.55
CA LEU A 35 -22.22 12.25 -6.49
C LEU A 35 -21.43 10.95 -6.25
N THR A 36 -20.12 11.04 -6.03
CA THR A 36 -19.28 9.85 -5.74
C THR A 36 -19.68 9.17 -4.42
N VAL A 37 -20.06 9.95 -3.39
CA VAL A 37 -20.53 9.39 -2.11
C VAL A 37 -21.90 8.75 -2.27
N ALA A 38 -22.83 9.37 -3.00
CA ALA A 38 -24.15 8.82 -3.27
C ALA A 38 -24.08 7.50 -4.06
N ASP A 39 -23.29 7.47 -5.14
CA ASP A 39 -23.11 6.31 -6.02
C ASP A 39 -22.54 5.07 -5.29
N ILE A 40 -21.47 5.24 -4.49
CA ILE A 40 -20.87 4.13 -3.75
C ILE A 40 -21.85 3.56 -2.69
N ASN A 41 -22.60 4.42 -2.00
CA ASN A 41 -23.57 3.98 -1.00
C ASN A 41 -24.83 3.34 -1.64
N ALA A 42 -25.24 3.79 -2.83
CA ALA A 42 -26.39 3.23 -3.55
C ALA A 42 -26.08 1.89 -4.25
N THR A 43 -24.84 1.71 -4.73
CA THR A 43 -24.45 0.49 -5.47
C THR A 43 -24.18 -0.70 -4.56
N ASN A 44 -23.39 -0.54 -3.49
CA ASN A 44 -23.21 -1.55 -2.46
C ASN A 44 -22.65 -0.94 -1.16
N PRO A 45 -23.42 -0.90 -0.05
CA PRO A 45 -22.99 -0.35 1.23
C PRO A 45 -21.70 -0.97 1.81
N THR A 46 -21.35 -2.22 1.50
CA THR A 46 -20.10 -2.83 2.00
C THR A 46 -18.84 -2.28 1.33
N LEU A 47 -18.99 -1.53 0.23
CA LEU A 47 -17.88 -0.81 -0.41
C LEU A 47 -17.52 0.47 0.33
N TRP A 48 -18.45 1.08 1.06
CA TRP A 48 -18.23 2.30 1.84
C TRP A 48 -17.62 1.97 3.21
N ASN A 49 -16.32 1.67 3.22
CA ASN A 49 -15.53 1.58 4.45
C ASN A 49 -14.89 2.93 4.81
N SER A 50 -14.45 3.05 6.06
CA SER A 50 -13.87 4.27 6.61
C SER A 50 -12.59 4.72 5.89
N TRP A 51 -11.76 3.77 5.43
CA TRP A 51 -10.56 4.07 4.65
C TRP A 51 -10.87 4.73 3.31
N ARG A 52 -11.84 4.20 2.54
CA ARG A 52 -12.31 4.83 1.30
C ARG A 52 -12.94 6.20 1.56
N ALA A 53 -13.71 6.34 2.65
CA ALA A 53 -14.24 7.63 3.07
C ALA A 53 -13.11 8.63 3.38
N GLN A 54 -12.01 8.18 3.99
CA GLN A 54 -10.86 9.03 4.31
C GLN A 54 -10.05 9.40 3.08
N LEU A 55 -9.79 8.47 2.15
CA LEU A 55 -9.12 8.77 0.87
C LEU A 55 -9.91 9.80 0.04
N LEU A 56 -11.24 9.67 -0.03
CA LEU A 56 -12.10 10.64 -0.69
C LEU A 56 -12.09 12.01 0.01
N ARG A 57 -12.11 12.04 1.35
CA ARG A 57 -12.03 13.27 2.15
C ARG A 57 -10.67 13.96 2.00
N GLN A 58 -9.58 13.21 2.03
CA GLN A 58 -8.21 13.74 1.86
C GLN A 58 -8.05 14.38 0.47
N LEU A 59 -8.46 13.69 -0.60
CA LEU A 59 -8.42 14.25 -1.95
C LEU A 59 -9.30 15.51 -2.05
N TYR A 60 -10.54 15.47 -1.53
CA TYR A 60 -11.43 16.64 -1.49
C TYR A 60 -10.75 17.85 -0.82
N ILE A 61 -10.19 17.67 0.38
CA ILE A 61 -9.55 18.76 1.15
C ILE A 61 -8.29 19.27 0.44
N ALA A 62 -7.47 18.38 -0.12
CA ALA A 62 -6.25 18.76 -0.85
C ALA A 62 -6.58 19.56 -2.12
N THR A 63 -7.54 19.10 -2.92
CA THR A 63 -7.99 19.78 -4.14
C THR A 63 -8.68 21.11 -3.83
N LYS A 64 -9.51 21.17 -2.77
CA LYS A 64 -10.11 22.41 -2.27
C LYS A 64 -9.06 23.46 -1.90
N ARG A 65 -7.97 23.04 -1.22
CA ARG A 65 -6.81 23.92 -0.91
C ARG A 65 -6.03 24.34 -2.16
N ALA A 66 -5.93 23.50 -3.19
CA ALA A 66 -5.29 23.85 -4.46
C ALA A 66 -6.12 24.90 -5.22
N LEU A 67 -7.42 24.65 -5.41
CA LEU A 67 -8.36 25.60 -6.04
C LEU A 67 -8.38 26.95 -5.30
N SER A 68 -8.43 26.94 -3.97
CA SER A 68 -8.42 28.17 -3.14
C SER A 68 -7.11 28.98 -3.23
N ARG A 69 -6.03 28.39 -3.75
CA ARG A 69 -4.71 29.02 -3.94
C ARG A 69 -4.51 29.58 -5.36
N GLY A 70 -5.41 29.23 -6.29
CA GLY A 70 -5.25 29.45 -7.73
C GLY A 70 -4.43 28.34 -8.39
N LEU A 71 -4.88 27.88 -9.57
CA LEU A 71 -4.23 26.80 -10.32
C LEU A 71 -2.85 27.20 -10.85
N ASP A 72 -2.63 28.48 -11.17
CA ASP A 72 -1.36 29.04 -11.67
C ASP A 72 -0.22 29.02 -10.65
N ASN A 73 -0.51 28.63 -9.39
CA ASN A 73 0.46 28.57 -8.29
C ASN A 73 0.54 27.14 -7.71
N PRO A 74 1.06 26.14 -8.46
CA PRO A 74 1.22 24.78 -7.96
C PRO A 74 2.24 24.70 -6.80
N ILE A 75 1.98 23.84 -5.81
CA ILE A 75 2.98 23.50 -4.79
C ILE A 75 4.00 22.56 -5.43
N LYS A 76 5.27 22.98 -5.48
CA LYS A 76 6.37 22.13 -5.95
C LYS A 76 6.72 21.05 -4.93
N ARG A 77 7.14 19.87 -5.39
CA ARG A 77 7.55 18.73 -4.56
C ARG A 77 8.55 19.14 -3.47
N GLU A 78 9.57 19.91 -3.83
CA GLU A 78 10.64 20.34 -2.93
C GLU A 78 10.10 21.24 -1.81
N SER A 79 9.14 22.11 -2.12
CA SER A 79 8.48 22.99 -1.15
C SER A 79 7.61 22.20 -0.17
N ALA A 80 6.87 21.19 -0.65
CA ALA A 80 6.10 20.28 0.20
C ALA A 80 7.02 19.46 1.13
N ILE A 81 8.12 18.92 0.60
CA ILE A 81 9.14 18.17 1.36
C ILE A 81 9.78 19.08 2.43
N ALA A 82 10.15 20.31 2.08
CA ALA A 82 10.72 21.27 3.03
C ALA A 82 9.73 21.62 4.15
N GLN A 83 8.46 21.91 3.82
CA GLN A 83 7.43 22.23 4.79
C GLN A 83 7.15 21.05 5.75
N LYS A 84 7.00 19.83 5.23
CA LYS A 84 6.78 18.63 6.04
C LYS A 84 7.97 18.33 6.96
N LYS A 85 9.21 18.55 6.48
CA LYS A 85 10.43 18.45 7.31
C LYS A 85 10.46 19.50 8.42
N GLU A 86 10.15 20.76 8.12
CA GLU A 86 10.09 21.85 9.12
C GLU A 86 9.03 21.60 10.19
N GLN A 87 7.86 21.09 9.79
CA GLN A 87 6.79 20.70 10.71
C GLN A 87 7.20 19.51 11.60
N ALA A 88 7.79 18.46 11.02
CA ALA A 88 8.25 17.29 11.78
C ALA A 88 9.37 17.65 12.77
N LEU A 89 10.29 18.56 12.40
CA LEU A 89 11.34 19.07 13.31
C LEU A 89 10.75 19.75 14.56
N LYS A 90 9.58 20.40 14.45
CA LYS A 90 8.90 21.07 15.58
C LYS A 90 8.21 20.09 16.55
N LEU A 91 8.00 18.84 16.13
CA LEU A 91 7.40 17.77 16.94
C LEU A 91 8.45 16.89 17.64
N LEU A 92 9.72 16.98 17.24
CA LEU A 92 10.79 16.09 17.69
C LEU A 92 11.59 16.67 18.87
N PRO A 93 11.73 15.96 20.00
CA PRO A 93 12.51 16.41 21.15
C PRO A 93 14.05 16.27 20.99
N PHE A 94 14.53 16.01 19.78
CA PHE A 94 15.94 15.69 19.50
C PHE A 94 16.66 16.86 18.82
N ASN A 95 18.00 16.86 18.88
CA ASN A 95 18.81 17.88 18.22
C ASN A 95 18.64 17.81 16.67
N PRO A 96 18.31 18.93 15.98
CA PRO A 96 18.12 18.97 14.53
C PRO A 96 19.28 18.39 13.70
N SER A 97 20.52 18.44 14.20
CA SER A 97 21.68 17.85 13.52
C SER A 97 21.62 16.31 13.46
N ILE A 98 21.08 15.67 14.49
CA ILE A 98 20.90 14.21 14.55
C ILE A 98 19.78 13.79 13.58
N ILE A 99 18.67 14.53 13.61
CA ILE A 99 17.52 14.33 12.71
C ILE A 99 17.96 14.52 11.24
N SER A 100 18.74 15.56 10.96
CA SER A 100 19.28 15.85 9.62
C SER A 100 20.31 14.81 9.13
N PHE A 101 20.94 14.06 10.04
CA PHE A 101 21.78 12.92 9.68
C PHE A 101 20.90 11.72 9.28
N LEU A 102 19.92 11.36 10.11
CA LEU A 102 18.98 10.26 9.82
C LEU A 102 18.16 10.48 8.54
N TRP A 103 17.81 11.73 8.22
CA TRP A 103 17.04 12.05 7.01
C TRP A 103 17.88 12.14 5.73
N ARG A 104 19.22 12.05 5.81
CA ARG A 104 20.12 12.12 4.65
C ARG A 104 20.03 10.92 3.68
N PRO A 105 19.92 9.66 4.13
CA PRO A 105 19.74 8.52 3.22
C PRO A 105 18.31 8.33 2.69
N LEU A 106 17.33 9.11 3.16
CA LEU A 106 15.93 9.01 2.76
C LEU A 106 15.64 9.76 1.45
N ALA A 107 14.88 9.14 0.54
CA ALA A 107 14.42 9.73 -0.71
C ALA A 107 13.39 10.85 -0.49
N GLY A 108 13.14 11.68 -1.52
CA GLY A 108 12.14 12.75 -1.47
C GLY A 108 10.72 12.21 -1.23
N ASP A 109 10.36 11.12 -1.88
CA ASP A 109 9.00 10.57 -1.87
C ASP A 109 8.57 10.04 -0.50
N TYR A 110 9.52 9.61 0.35
CA TYR A 110 9.23 9.28 1.75
C TYR A 110 8.54 10.45 2.47
N PHE A 111 9.00 11.69 2.22
CA PHE A 111 8.45 12.90 2.81
C PHE A 111 7.21 13.41 2.07
N ILE A 112 7.01 13.08 0.79
CA ILE A 112 5.74 13.34 0.09
C ILE A 112 4.62 12.45 0.65
N GLN A 113 4.90 11.15 0.81
CA GLN A 113 3.93 10.14 1.22
C GLN A 113 3.47 10.30 2.68
N HIS A 114 4.40 10.56 3.61
CA HIS A 114 4.09 10.63 5.05
C HIS A 114 3.84 12.08 5.50
N ASP A 115 2.91 12.27 6.43
CA ASP A 115 2.65 13.59 7.01
C ASP A 115 3.61 13.90 8.18
N ALA A 116 3.66 15.16 8.61
CA ALA A 116 4.69 15.63 9.55
C ALA A 116 4.71 14.87 10.89
N GLU A 117 3.55 14.45 11.38
CA GLU A 117 3.41 13.61 12.58
C GLU A 117 4.01 12.21 12.39
N ASP A 118 3.81 11.60 11.22
CA ASP A 118 4.35 10.27 10.91
C ASP A 118 5.86 10.34 10.71
N ILE A 119 6.33 11.38 10.01
CA ILE A 119 7.77 11.65 9.84
C ILE A 119 8.43 11.81 11.23
N ALA A 120 7.79 12.53 12.16
CA ALA A 120 8.27 12.65 13.53
C ALA A 120 8.21 11.31 14.30
N TRP A 121 7.07 10.60 14.26
CA TRP A 121 6.87 9.32 14.94
C TRP A 121 7.89 8.26 14.49
N HIS A 122 8.08 8.08 13.18
CA HIS A 122 9.09 7.18 12.62
C HIS A 122 10.52 7.60 13.03
N THR A 123 10.81 8.92 12.99
CA THR A 123 12.13 9.45 13.37
C THR A 123 12.46 9.19 14.83
N GLN A 124 11.52 9.47 15.75
CA GLN A 124 11.68 9.19 17.17
C GLN A 124 11.87 7.69 17.41
N ALA A 125 11.02 6.85 16.81
CA ALA A 125 11.09 5.41 16.99
C ALA A 125 12.44 4.82 16.49
N ILE A 126 13.01 5.32 15.40
CA ILE A 126 14.34 4.90 14.93
C ILE A 126 15.46 5.40 15.87
N LEU A 127 15.40 6.65 16.35
CA LEU A 127 16.42 7.20 17.26
C LEU A 127 16.40 6.57 18.66
N GLU A 128 15.25 6.04 19.09
CA GLU A 128 15.10 5.30 20.36
C GLU A 128 15.44 3.81 20.23
N HIS A 129 15.50 3.27 19.00
CA HIS A 129 15.75 1.85 18.74
C HIS A 129 17.23 1.48 18.91
N ARG A 130 17.52 0.70 19.97
CA ARG A 130 18.89 0.40 20.41
C ARG A 130 19.53 -0.84 19.77
N GLU A 131 18.79 -1.56 18.93
CA GLU A 131 19.22 -2.85 18.35
C GLU A 131 19.06 -2.85 16.80
N PRO A 132 19.96 -2.24 16.02
CA PRO A 132 19.79 -2.09 14.56
C PRO A 132 19.56 -3.41 13.79
N GLU A 133 20.11 -4.52 14.29
CA GLU A 133 19.95 -5.87 13.74
C GLU A 133 18.54 -6.46 13.93
N THR A 134 17.75 -5.93 14.88
CA THR A 134 16.41 -6.42 15.17
C THR A 134 15.37 -5.53 14.50
N PRO A 135 14.41 -6.09 13.72
CA PRO A 135 13.35 -5.31 13.09
C PRO A 135 12.53 -4.53 14.14
N LEU A 136 12.46 -3.21 13.98
CA LEU A 136 11.56 -2.35 14.72
C LEU A 136 10.17 -2.44 14.07
N VAL A 137 9.14 -2.74 14.87
CA VAL A 137 7.75 -2.81 14.43
C VAL A 137 6.89 -2.02 15.42
N MET A 138 6.15 -1.04 14.89
CA MET A 138 5.37 -0.04 15.65
C MET A 138 3.96 0.10 15.06
N PHE A 139 3.00 0.50 15.90
CA PHE A 139 1.58 0.65 15.55
C PHE A 139 1.08 2.05 15.88
N LYS A 140 0.27 2.63 15.00
CA LYS A 140 -0.50 3.88 15.21
C LYS A 140 -1.91 3.68 14.66
N GLU A 141 -2.95 3.92 15.44
CA GLU A 141 -4.30 4.08 14.85
C GLU A 141 -4.32 5.42 14.12
N VAL A 142 -4.79 5.41 12.86
CA VAL A 142 -5.02 6.61 12.07
C VAL A 142 -6.52 6.87 12.05
N SER A 143 -6.98 7.65 13.02
CA SER A 143 -8.33 8.19 13.09
C SER A 143 -8.34 9.67 12.65
N ASP A 144 -9.45 10.08 12.05
CA ASP A 144 -9.79 11.50 11.86
C ASP A 144 -10.92 11.83 12.85
N GLN A 145 -11.13 13.10 13.20
CA GLN A 145 -11.97 13.55 14.32
C GLN A 145 -13.45 13.08 14.25
N HIS A 146 -13.87 12.52 13.12
CA HIS A 146 -15.22 12.02 12.87
C HIS A 146 -15.24 10.62 12.20
N ASN A 147 -14.12 9.89 12.11
CA ASN A 147 -14.05 8.59 11.42
C ASN A 147 -12.98 7.66 12.00
N ILE A 148 -13.37 6.43 12.35
CA ILE A 148 -12.48 5.31 12.72
C ILE A 148 -11.75 4.83 11.46
N GLY A 149 -10.49 5.21 11.24
CA GLY A 149 -9.78 4.90 10.00
C GLY A 149 -9.24 3.47 9.95
N GLY A 150 -7.92 3.31 10.10
CA GLY A 150 -7.21 2.02 10.06
C GLY A 150 -5.93 2.04 10.88
N THR A 151 -5.25 0.90 10.99
CA THR A 151 -3.98 0.83 11.73
C THR A 151 -2.79 0.95 10.79
N GLN A 152 -1.92 1.91 11.06
CA GLN A 152 -0.62 2.05 10.44
C GLN A 152 0.40 1.18 11.17
N ILE A 153 0.94 0.18 10.46
CA ILE A 153 2.09 -0.62 10.90
C ILE A 153 3.33 -0.03 10.25
N PHE A 154 4.22 0.53 11.08
CA PHE A 154 5.55 0.99 10.64
C PHE A 154 6.60 -0.09 10.94
N ILE A 155 7.43 -0.39 9.96
CA ILE A 155 8.47 -1.41 10.03
C ILE A 155 9.81 -0.80 9.57
N TYR A 156 10.80 -0.79 10.45
CA TYR A 156 12.18 -0.40 10.13
C TYR A 156 13.11 -1.60 10.32
N SER A 157 13.86 -1.94 9.26
CA SER A 157 14.73 -3.13 9.27
C SER A 157 15.81 -3.05 8.19
N HIS A 158 16.92 -3.77 8.36
CA HIS A 158 17.95 -3.91 7.34
C HIS A 158 17.40 -4.51 6.03
N THR A 159 17.92 -4.02 4.89
CA THR A 159 17.59 -4.50 3.55
C THR A 159 17.94 -5.97 3.42
N LYS A 160 16.90 -6.79 3.18
CA LYS A 160 17.00 -8.22 2.82
C LYS A 160 16.08 -8.47 1.63
N HIS A 161 16.28 -9.57 0.93
CA HIS A 161 15.36 -10.00 -0.13
C HIS A 161 13.98 -10.35 0.46
N HIS A 162 12.93 -10.26 -0.37
CA HIS A 162 11.54 -10.63 -0.06
C HIS A 162 10.79 -9.80 1.01
N LEU A 163 11.30 -8.66 1.52
CA LEU A 163 10.67 -7.93 2.64
C LEU A 163 9.15 -7.66 2.48
N PHE A 164 8.69 -7.16 1.33
CA PHE A 164 7.26 -6.95 1.08
C PHE A 164 6.47 -8.28 1.04
N ALA A 165 6.94 -9.26 0.26
CA ALA A 165 6.27 -10.56 0.13
C ALA A 165 6.17 -11.32 1.47
N THR A 166 7.22 -11.28 2.28
CA THR A 166 7.26 -11.84 3.65
C THR A 166 6.29 -11.10 4.57
N THR A 167 6.26 -9.76 4.53
CA THR A 167 5.33 -8.97 5.35
C THR A 167 3.88 -9.24 4.96
N ALA A 168 3.57 -9.26 3.66
CA ALA A 168 2.24 -9.58 3.15
C ALA A 168 1.76 -10.98 3.58
N ALA A 169 2.62 -12.00 3.47
CA ALA A 169 2.31 -13.35 3.94
C ALA A 169 2.06 -13.42 5.46
N VAL A 170 2.80 -12.68 6.27
CA VAL A 170 2.60 -12.62 7.73
C VAL A 170 1.29 -11.93 8.10
N LEU A 171 1.00 -10.76 7.51
CA LEU A 171 -0.23 -10.01 7.77
C LEU A 171 -1.47 -10.81 7.33
N GLU A 172 -1.42 -11.49 6.19
CA GLU A 172 -2.48 -12.39 5.74
C GLU A 172 -2.69 -13.59 6.67
N GLN A 173 -1.62 -14.23 7.17
CA GLN A 173 -1.72 -15.31 8.16
C GLN A 173 -2.37 -14.83 9.47
N LEU A 174 -2.07 -13.59 9.87
CA LEU A 174 -2.71 -12.90 10.99
C LEU A 174 -4.14 -12.44 10.68
N LYS A 175 -4.63 -12.65 9.44
CA LYS A 175 -5.94 -12.26 8.91
C LYS A 175 -6.16 -10.75 8.77
N LEU A 176 -5.09 -9.98 8.63
CA LEU A 176 -5.14 -8.53 8.43
C LEU A 176 -5.21 -8.21 6.93
N ASN A 177 -6.18 -7.37 6.56
CA ASN A 177 -6.39 -6.90 5.21
C ASN A 177 -5.48 -5.68 4.98
N ILE A 178 -4.56 -5.74 4.02
CA ILE A 178 -3.71 -4.60 3.61
C ILE A 178 -4.53 -3.67 2.68
N LEU A 179 -4.30 -2.36 2.78
CA LEU A 179 -5.01 -1.33 2.01
C LEU A 179 -4.08 -0.38 1.24
N ASP A 180 -2.98 0.01 1.85
CA ASP A 180 -1.92 0.85 1.29
C ASP A 180 -0.60 0.32 1.85
N ALA A 181 0.41 0.16 1.01
CA ALA A 181 1.75 -0.23 1.43
C ALA A 181 2.76 0.69 0.77
N ARG A 182 3.70 1.22 1.55
CA ARG A 182 4.73 2.17 1.13
C ARG A 182 6.08 1.60 1.50
N ILE A 183 6.99 1.51 0.54
CA ILE A 183 8.22 0.74 0.67
C ILE A 183 9.39 1.68 0.37
N THR A 184 9.99 2.25 1.41
CA THR A 184 11.12 3.19 1.25
C THR A 184 12.43 2.47 1.53
N LYS A 185 13.14 2.07 0.47
CA LYS A 185 14.52 1.58 0.53
C LYS A 185 15.49 2.74 0.72
N THR A 186 16.42 2.64 1.66
CA THR A 186 17.39 3.70 1.99
C THR A 186 18.77 3.45 1.37
N LYS A 187 19.58 4.50 1.27
CA LYS A 187 20.96 4.42 0.72
C LYS A 187 21.96 3.68 1.62
N ASP A 188 21.61 3.47 2.89
CA ASP A 188 22.42 2.82 3.94
C ASP A 188 21.91 1.41 4.30
N ASN A 189 21.23 0.75 3.35
CA ASN A 189 20.73 -0.63 3.48
C ASN A 189 19.75 -0.85 4.64
N PHE A 190 18.82 0.08 4.83
CA PHE A 190 17.58 -0.12 5.58
C PHE A 190 16.35 0.00 4.68
N ASN A 191 15.20 -0.43 5.20
CA ASN A 191 13.88 -0.18 4.64
C ASN A 191 13.01 0.46 5.72
N LEU A 192 12.28 1.51 5.35
CA LEU A 192 11.18 2.11 6.12
C LEU A 192 9.89 1.73 5.39
N ASN A 193 9.19 0.73 5.90
CA ASN A 193 7.98 0.19 5.27
C ASN A 193 6.75 0.52 6.12
N THR A 194 5.75 1.15 5.51
CA THR A 194 4.52 1.57 6.16
C THR A 194 3.34 0.84 5.52
N TYR A 195 2.53 0.14 6.32
CA TYR A 195 1.34 -0.57 5.86
C TYR A 195 0.09 -0.04 6.58
N MET A 196 -0.94 0.30 5.82
CA MET A 196 -2.29 0.55 6.35
C MET A 196 -3.08 -0.76 6.33
N VAL A 197 -3.61 -1.18 7.48
CA VAL A 197 -4.34 -2.45 7.64
C VAL A 197 -5.67 -2.31 8.38
N LEU A 198 -6.56 -3.28 8.15
CA LEU A 198 -7.78 -3.53 8.92
C LEU A 198 -7.87 -5.00 9.34
N GLU A 199 -8.58 -5.27 10.43
CA GLU A 199 -9.09 -6.60 10.77
C GLU A 199 -10.21 -7.04 9.79
N GLN A 200 -10.54 -8.34 9.77
CA GLN A 200 -11.54 -8.89 8.84
C GLN A 200 -12.96 -8.32 9.00
N ASN A 201 -13.22 -7.61 10.11
CA ASN A 201 -14.48 -6.90 10.38
C ASN A 201 -14.52 -5.46 9.82
N GLY A 202 -13.48 -5.03 9.09
CA GLY A 202 -13.37 -3.69 8.52
C GLY A 202 -13.01 -2.58 9.51
N ARG A 203 -12.51 -2.93 10.70
CA ARG A 203 -12.04 -1.99 11.75
C ARG A 203 -10.51 -2.01 11.87
N PRO A 204 -9.90 -1.01 12.54
CA PRO A 204 -8.50 -1.08 12.96
C PRO A 204 -8.15 -2.38 13.71
N LEU A 205 -6.85 -2.67 13.77
CA LEU A 205 -6.28 -3.68 14.65
C LEU A 205 -6.69 -3.39 16.11
N SER A 206 -7.01 -4.44 16.87
CA SER A 206 -7.42 -4.27 18.27
C SER A 206 -6.26 -3.75 19.13
N ASP A 207 -6.55 -2.75 19.98
CA ASP A 207 -5.63 -2.24 21.01
C ASP A 207 -5.33 -3.24 22.15
N ASP A 208 -5.85 -4.47 22.08
CA ASP A 208 -5.47 -5.56 22.98
C ASP A 208 -3.95 -5.79 22.91
N PRO A 209 -3.20 -5.58 24.03
CA PRO A 209 -1.76 -5.75 24.05
C PRO A 209 -1.29 -7.15 23.63
N LEU A 210 -2.11 -8.19 23.85
CA LEU A 210 -1.79 -9.55 23.41
C LEU A 210 -1.86 -9.70 21.89
N ARG A 211 -2.86 -9.08 21.25
CA ARG A 211 -3.01 -9.03 19.79
C ARG A 211 -1.92 -8.18 19.14
N LEU A 212 -1.58 -7.04 19.74
CA LEU A 212 -0.48 -6.18 19.26
C LEU A 212 0.88 -6.89 19.36
N ASP A 213 1.16 -7.60 20.46
CA ASP A 213 2.41 -8.38 20.57
C ASP A 213 2.41 -9.60 19.64
N GLU A 214 1.29 -10.32 19.45
CA GLU A 214 1.20 -11.41 18.46
C GLU A 214 1.63 -10.93 17.07
N VAL A 215 1.03 -9.83 16.59
CA VAL A 215 1.37 -9.22 15.28
C VAL A 215 2.84 -8.79 15.25
N LYS A 216 3.33 -8.14 16.33
CA LYS A 216 4.72 -7.69 16.45
C LYS A 216 5.71 -8.84 16.38
N GLN A 217 5.58 -9.85 17.23
CA GLN A 217 6.51 -10.99 17.28
C GLN A 217 6.49 -11.79 15.98
N ARG A 218 5.32 -11.96 15.34
CA ARG A 218 5.23 -12.66 14.04
C ARG A 218 5.97 -11.91 12.92
N LEU A 219 5.84 -10.58 12.87
CA LEU A 219 6.58 -9.74 11.92
C LEU A 219 8.09 -9.75 12.22
N VAL A 220 8.49 -9.48 13.47
CA VAL A 220 9.90 -9.43 13.88
C VAL A 220 10.62 -10.75 13.57
N ASN A 221 10.02 -11.90 13.88
CA ASN A 221 10.64 -13.20 13.63
C ASN A 221 10.78 -13.52 12.13
N ALA A 222 9.76 -13.24 11.32
CA ALA A 222 9.83 -13.46 9.87
C ALA A 222 10.86 -12.55 9.18
N LEU A 223 10.98 -11.29 9.62
CA LEU A 223 11.94 -10.31 9.08
C LEU A 223 13.37 -10.55 9.59
N ARG A 224 13.55 -11.24 10.71
CA ARG A 224 14.86 -11.81 11.12
C ARG A 224 15.29 -12.91 10.14
N GLN A 225 14.41 -13.84 9.76
CA GLN A 225 14.71 -15.02 8.93
C GLN A 225 13.93 -15.08 7.57
N PRO A 226 14.12 -14.13 6.64
CA PRO A 226 13.29 -14.05 5.42
C PRO A 226 13.61 -15.08 4.33
N GLN A 227 14.56 -16.01 4.54
CA GLN A 227 14.97 -17.00 3.51
C GLN A 227 13.87 -18.02 3.17
N ASN A 228 12.82 -18.12 3.99
CA ASN A 228 11.55 -18.72 3.59
C ASN A 228 10.42 -17.74 3.97
N PRO A 229 9.85 -16.97 3.02
CA PRO A 229 8.59 -16.27 3.30
C PRO A 229 7.57 -17.33 3.77
N PRO A 230 6.91 -17.12 4.92
CA PRO A 230 6.24 -18.22 5.63
C PRO A 230 5.13 -18.77 4.75
N THR A 231 5.18 -20.08 4.49
CA THR A 231 4.36 -20.76 3.47
C THR A 231 2.92 -20.29 3.55
N VAL A 232 2.43 -19.65 2.49
CA VAL A 232 1.06 -19.11 2.41
C VAL A 232 0.09 -20.15 2.94
N ALA A 233 -0.61 -19.78 4.01
CA ALA A 233 -1.55 -20.70 4.64
C ALA A 233 -2.60 -21.07 3.60
N ARG A 234 -2.72 -22.38 3.29
CA ARG A 234 -3.72 -22.90 2.35
C ARG A 234 -5.12 -22.81 2.97
N ARG A 235 -5.61 -21.58 3.16
CA ARG A 235 -7.02 -21.27 3.36
C ARG A 235 -7.76 -21.92 2.19
N HIS A 236 -8.81 -22.66 2.51
CA HIS A 236 -9.61 -23.30 1.48
C HIS A 236 -10.23 -22.19 0.62
N THR A 237 -9.87 -22.11 -0.66
CA THR A 237 -10.62 -21.30 -1.61
C THR A 237 -12.06 -21.79 -1.58
N HIS A 238 -13.01 -20.86 -1.36
CA HIS A 238 -14.42 -21.21 -1.28
C HIS A 238 -14.86 -21.84 -2.61
N ARG A 239 -15.80 -22.78 -2.59
CA ARG A 239 -16.13 -23.52 -3.81
C ARG A 239 -16.78 -22.64 -4.91
N TRP A 240 -17.21 -21.40 -4.61
CA TRP A 240 -17.63 -20.42 -5.61
C TRP A 240 -16.46 -19.82 -6.42
N LEU A 241 -15.23 -19.76 -5.89
CA LEU A 241 -14.04 -19.33 -6.65
C LEU A 241 -13.85 -20.15 -7.92
N LYS A 242 -14.14 -21.45 -7.87
CA LYS A 242 -14.06 -22.34 -9.06
C LYS A 242 -15.06 -21.98 -10.17
N HIS A 243 -16.03 -21.10 -9.91
CA HIS A 243 -17.02 -20.61 -10.88
C HIS A 243 -16.81 -19.13 -11.26
N PHE A 244 -15.92 -18.39 -10.58
CA PHE A 244 -15.53 -17.04 -10.96
C PHE A 244 -14.47 -17.08 -12.08
N THR A 245 -14.90 -17.43 -13.29
CA THR A 245 -14.05 -17.58 -14.47
C THR A 245 -13.64 -16.24 -15.09
N MET A 246 -13.16 -15.30 -14.28
CA MET A 246 -12.49 -14.10 -14.78
C MET A 246 -10.98 -14.37 -14.84
N PRO A 247 -10.36 -14.40 -16.04
CA PRO A 247 -8.92 -14.54 -16.16
C PRO A 247 -8.23 -13.30 -15.58
N THR A 248 -6.98 -13.46 -15.14
CA THR A 248 -6.20 -12.34 -14.62
C THR A 248 -5.96 -11.30 -15.72
N GLN A 249 -6.35 -10.04 -15.46
CA GLN A 249 -6.14 -8.91 -16.35
C GLN A 249 -5.08 -8.00 -15.75
N VAL A 250 -4.02 -7.72 -16.53
CA VAL A 250 -2.93 -6.82 -16.12
C VAL A 250 -2.78 -5.69 -17.14
N SER A 251 -2.67 -4.47 -16.62
CA SER A 251 -2.30 -3.27 -17.37
C SER A 251 -0.98 -2.73 -16.83
N ILE A 252 -0.04 -2.38 -17.71
CA ILE A 252 1.28 -1.85 -17.33
C ILE A 252 1.55 -0.64 -18.20
N TYR A 253 1.88 0.50 -17.55
CA TYR A 253 2.19 1.75 -18.23
C TYR A 253 3.10 2.62 -17.34
N ASP A 254 3.93 3.45 -17.96
CA ASP A 254 4.80 4.38 -17.23
C ASP A 254 4.07 5.67 -16.84
N ASP A 255 4.42 6.21 -15.68
CA ASP A 255 4.04 7.55 -15.23
C ASP A 255 5.31 8.40 -15.10
N GLU A 256 5.66 9.09 -16.19
CA GLU A 256 6.87 9.92 -16.28
C GLU A 256 6.87 11.11 -15.29
N ILE A 257 5.69 11.52 -14.81
CA ILE A 257 5.54 12.63 -13.84
C ILE A 257 5.87 12.12 -12.44
N GLN A 258 5.42 10.92 -12.09
CA GLN A 258 5.68 10.30 -10.79
C GLN A 258 7.02 9.56 -10.72
N GLY A 259 7.60 9.18 -11.85
CA GLY A 259 8.86 8.42 -11.92
C GLY A 259 8.70 6.91 -11.69
N TYR A 260 7.50 6.35 -11.87
CA TYR A 260 7.18 4.94 -11.63
C TYR A 260 6.60 4.26 -12.87
N THR A 261 6.78 2.95 -13.00
CA THR A 261 5.89 2.11 -13.81
C THR A 261 4.71 1.66 -12.95
N ILE A 262 3.50 1.82 -13.45
CA ILE A 262 2.25 1.43 -12.78
C ILE A 262 1.78 0.09 -13.34
N VAL A 263 1.55 -0.87 -12.45
CA VAL A 263 1.02 -2.21 -12.74
C VAL A 263 -0.35 -2.33 -12.06
N GLU A 264 -1.42 -2.29 -12.85
CA GLU A 264 -2.78 -2.57 -12.37
C GLU A 264 -3.09 -4.07 -12.55
N VAL A 265 -3.52 -4.76 -11.49
CA VAL A 265 -3.85 -6.19 -11.48
C VAL A 265 -5.31 -6.39 -11.07
N VAL A 266 -6.09 -7.00 -11.95
CA VAL A 266 -7.49 -7.38 -11.73
C VAL A 266 -7.60 -8.91 -11.78
N THR A 267 -7.95 -9.53 -10.66
CA THR A 267 -8.00 -11.00 -10.52
C THR A 267 -8.94 -11.40 -9.37
N PRO A 268 -9.47 -12.64 -9.32
CA PRO A 268 -10.21 -13.12 -8.15
C PRO A 268 -9.35 -13.13 -6.88
N ASP A 269 -9.94 -12.69 -5.76
CA ASP A 269 -9.26 -12.62 -4.47
C ASP A 269 -8.93 -14.03 -3.94
N ARG A 270 -7.74 -14.19 -3.33
CA ARG A 270 -7.22 -15.51 -2.95
C ARG A 270 -6.07 -15.43 -1.92
N PRO A 271 -5.89 -16.49 -1.11
CA PRO A 271 -4.73 -16.60 -0.23
C PRO A 271 -3.39 -16.52 -0.98
N GLY A 272 -2.50 -15.68 -0.49
CA GLY A 272 -1.13 -15.48 -0.93
C GLY A 272 -0.96 -14.49 -2.08
N LEU A 273 -2.00 -13.79 -2.51
CA LEU A 273 -1.97 -12.99 -3.75
C LEU A 273 -0.86 -11.91 -3.73
N LEU A 274 -0.88 -11.05 -2.71
CA LEU A 274 0.12 -9.98 -2.54
C LEU A 274 1.54 -10.54 -2.34
N ALA A 275 1.66 -11.66 -1.63
CA ALA A 275 2.94 -12.34 -1.43
C ALA A 275 3.51 -12.96 -2.72
N ARG A 276 2.64 -13.45 -3.63
CA ARG A 276 3.04 -13.94 -4.95
C ARG A 276 3.40 -12.79 -5.90
N ILE A 277 2.60 -11.74 -5.98
CA ILE A 277 2.90 -10.55 -6.80
C ILE A 277 4.23 -9.92 -6.36
N GLY A 278 4.41 -9.74 -5.04
CA GLY A 278 5.67 -9.25 -4.45
C GLY A 278 6.88 -10.16 -4.68
N ARG A 279 6.66 -11.45 -4.96
CA ARG A 279 7.70 -12.40 -5.37
C ARG A 279 8.02 -12.27 -6.86
N ILE A 280 7.01 -12.18 -7.73
CA ILE A 280 7.19 -11.99 -9.19
C ILE A 280 8.01 -10.71 -9.46
N PHE A 281 7.70 -9.61 -8.77
CA PHE A 281 8.49 -8.38 -8.89
C PHE A 281 9.96 -8.59 -8.52
N LEU A 282 10.25 -9.24 -7.39
CA LEU A 282 11.62 -9.51 -6.97
C LEU A 282 12.36 -10.48 -7.92
N GLU A 283 11.67 -11.48 -8.47
CA GLU A 283 12.25 -12.44 -9.43
C GLU A 283 12.55 -11.79 -10.80
N ASN A 284 11.87 -10.69 -11.13
CA ASN A 284 12.19 -9.79 -12.25
C ASN A 284 13.13 -8.63 -11.85
N GLU A 285 13.68 -8.67 -10.63
CA GLU A 285 14.56 -7.65 -10.04
C GLU A 285 13.98 -6.22 -9.93
N LEU A 286 12.66 -6.12 -9.83
CA LEU A 286 11.89 -4.88 -9.75
C LEU A 286 11.75 -4.42 -8.29
N GLU A 287 11.95 -3.12 -8.05
CA GLU A 287 11.79 -2.49 -6.73
C GLU A 287 10.36 -1.95 -6.60
N LEU A 288 9.57 -2.52 -5.68
CA LEU A 288 8.24 -2.00 -5.35
C LEU A 288 8.38 -0.76 -4.46
N GLN A 289 7.78 0.36 -4.88
CA GLN A 289 7.77 1.63 -4.14
C GLN A 289 6.45 1.80 -3.35
N LYS A 290 5.32 1.45 -3.97
CA LYS A 290 3.99 1.56 -3.35
C LYS A 290 3.02 0.49 -3.87
N ALA A 291 2.07 0.08 -3.04
CA ALA A 291 0.89 -0.68 -3.47
C ALA A 291 -0.40 -0.08 -2.89
N LYS A 292 -1.43 0.06 -3.72
CA LYS A 292 -2.81 0.37 -3.36
C LYS A 292 -3.63 -0.90 -3.53
N ILE A 293 -4.19 -1.42 -2.42
CA ILE A 293 -4.89 -2.71 -2.40
C ILE A 293 -6.39 -2.45 -2.30
N ALA A 294 -7.18 -3.05 -3.21
CA ALA A 294 -8.58 -2.68 -3.39
C ALA A 294 -9.48 -3.90 -3.68
N THR A 295 -9.83 -4.65 -2.64
CA THR A 295 -10.85 -5.71 -2.72
C THR A 295 -12.25 -5.11 -2.98
N LEU A 296 -13.01 -5.80 -3.83
CA LEU A 296 -14.34 -5.46 -4.32
C LEU A 296 -15.20 -6.74 -4.33
N GLY A 297 -15.69 -7.15 -3.16
CA GLY A 297 -16.39 -8.42 -2.98
C GLY A 297 -15.42 -9.60 -3.13
N GLU A 298 -15.56 -10.38 -4.19
CA GLU A 298 -14.76 -11.59 -4.50
C GLU A 298 -13.62 -11.35 -5.53
N ARG A 299 -13.33 -10.09 -5.86
CA ARG A 299 -12.31 -9.61 -6.82
C ARG A 299 -11.39 -8.58 -6.18
N VAL A 300 -10.13 -8.49 -6.61
CA VAL A 300 -9.24 -7.33 -6.32
C VAL A 300 -9.01 -6.45 -7.54
N GLU A 301 -8.66 -5.19 -7.29
CA GLU A 301 -8.19 -4.21 -8.29
C GLU A 301 -6.94 -3.49 -7.78
N ASP A 302 -5.87 -4.26 -7.56
CA ASP A 302 -4.67 -3.78 -6.91
C ASP A 302 -3.77 -2.99 -7.88
N VAL A 303 -3.16 -1.91 -7.40
CA VAL A 303 -2.29 -1.04 -8.20
C VAL A 303 -0.93 -0.92 -7.54
N PHE A 304 0.10 -1.40 -8.23
CA PHE A 304 1.49 -1.41 -7.76
C PHE A 304 2.31 -0.37 -8.53
N PHE A 305 3.16 0.35 -7.81
CA PHE A 305 4.08 1.34 -8.34
C PHE A 305 5.48 0.78 -8.17
N ILE A 306 6.12 0.44 -9.29
CA ILE A 306 7.41 -0.25 -9.33
C ILE A 306 8.44 0.58 -10.10
N THR A 307 9.72 0.28 -9.90
CA THR A 307 10.84 0.82 -10.68
C THR A 307 11.83 -0.27 -11.05
N GLY A 308 12.66 0.00 -12.06
CA GLY A 308 13.91 -0.74 -12.24
C GLY A 308 14.90 -0.52 -11.09
N LYS A 309 16.02 -1.25 -11.12
CA LYS A 309 17.12 -1.17 -10.12
C LYS A 309 17.71 0.23 -9.94
N ASP A 310 17.60 1.08 -10.96
CA ASP A 310 18.12 2.45 -10.98
C ASP A 310 17.08 3.49 -10.51
N LEU A 311 15.95 3.02 -9.95
CA LEU A 311 14.83 3.83 -9.44
C LEU A 311 14.16 4.71 -10.50
N LYS A 312 13.98 4.16 -11.72
CA LYS A 312 13.23 4.77 -12.83
C LYS A 312 12.07 3.89 -13.30
N PRO A 313 11.11 4.42 -14.10
CA PRO A 313 10.21 3.60 -14.89
C PRO A 313 10.98 2.68 -15.84
N LEU A 314 10.36 1.57 -16.26
CA LEU A 314 10.98 0.56 -17.09
C LEU A 314 11.18 1.01 -18.55
N GLY A 315 10.29 1.84 -19.10
CA GLY A 315 10.48 2.53 -20.39
C GLY A 315 10.50 1.64 -21.64
N ASP A 316 10.34 0.32 -21.50
CA ASP A 316 10.31 -0.64 -22.61
C ASP A 316 9.00 -1.45 -22.60
N SER A 317 8.19 -1.25 -23.64
CA SER A 317 6.97 -2.03 -23.88
C SER A 317 7.21 -3.54 -23.88
N LYS A 318 8.40 -4.02 -24.26
CA LYS A 318 8.71 -5.47 -24.23
C LYS A 318 8.85 -6.00 -22.81
N LEU A 319 9.40 -5.21 -21.89
CA LEU A 319 9.44 -5.54 -20.47
C LEU A 319 8.03 -5.50 -19.88
N HIS A 320 7.20 -4.55 -20.30
CA HIS A 320 5.78 -4.49 -19.92
C HIS A 320 5.01 -5.73 -20.40
N ASP A 321 5.14 -6.10 -21.68
CA ASP A 321 4.46 -7.27 -22.24
C ASP A 321 4.94 -8.58 -21.61
N ALA A 322 6.26 -8.75 -21.39
CA ALA A 322 6.81 -9.92 -20.70
C ALA A 322 6.33 -10.03 -19.24
N LEU A 323 6.43 -8.95 -18.45
CA LEU A 323 5.98 -8.91 -17.06
C LEU A 323 4.46 -9.15 -16.95
N LYS A 324 3.68 -8.61 -17.89
CA LYS A 324 2.24 -8.85 -18.01
C LYS A 324 1.92 -10.33 -18.26
N VAL A 325 2.60 -10.97 -19.21
CA VAL A 325 2.42 -12.40 -19.49
C VAL A 325 2.80 -13.25 -18.28
N GLU A 326 3.91 -12.93 -17.60
CA GLU A 326 4.37 -13.66 -16.41
C GLU A 326 3.37 -13.55 -15.24
N ILE A 327 2.89 -12.33 -14.93
CA ILE A 327 1.88 -12.11 -13.88
C ILE A 327 0.58 -12.85 -14.21
N CYS A 328 0.06 -12.74 -15.44
CA CYS A 328 -1.14 -13.47 -15.84
C CYS A 328 -0.94 -14.99 -15.72
N THR A 329 0.21 -15.51 -16.14
CA THR A 329 0.51 -16.96 -16.11
C THR A 329 0.61 -17.48 -14.68
N GLN A 330 1.46 -16.90 -13.84
CA GLN A 330 1.58 -17.33 -12.44
C GLN A 330 0.28 -17.17 -11.65
N LEU A 331 -0.53 -16.14 -11.93
CA LEU A 331 -1.81 -15.95 -11.25
C LEU A 331 -2.91 -16.88 -11.79
N ASP A 332 -2.95 -17.23 -13.08
CA ASP A 332 -4.01 -18.12 -13.58
C ASP A 332 -3.67 -19.62 -13.42
N GLU A 333 -2.41 -20.04 -13.55
CA GLU A 333 -2.00 -21.42 -13.19
C GLU A 333 -2.28 -21.72 -11.73
N SER A 334 -1.94 -20.79 -10.82
CA SER A 334 -2.15 -20.95 -9.38
C SER A 334 -3.62 -20.91 -8.96
N ALA A 335 -4.56 -20.56 -9.86
CA ALA A 335 -6.00 -20.77 -9.65
C ALA A 335 -6.41 -22.22 -9.90
N GLN A 336 -5.76 -22.91 -10.84
CA GLN A 336 -6.13 -24.26 -11.30
C GLN A 336 -5.68 -25.36 -10.31
N PHE A 337 -4.53 -25.17 -9.64
CA PHE A 337 -3.93 -26.15 -8.71
C PHE A 337 -4.64 -26.29 -7.34
N ALA A 338 -5.96 -26.12 -7.28
CA ALA A 338 -6.79 -26.44 -6.12
C ALA A 338 -7.40 -27.87 -6.26
N PRO A 339 -6.75 -28.92 -5.73
CA PRO A 339 -6.98 -30.30 -6.18
C PRO A 339 -8.37 -30.85 -5.84
N ASP A 340 -9.02 -31.42 -6.85
CA ASP A 340 -10.28 -32.16 -6.72
C ASP A 340 -10.04 -33.54 -6.08
N LYS A 341 -10.27 -33.67 -4.77
CA LYS A 341 -10.52 -34.98 -4.16
C LYS A 341 -11.94 -35.45 -4.48
N LYS A 342 -12.15 -35.96 -5.70
CA LYS A 342 -13.40 -36.63 -6.09
C LYS A 342 -13.54 -38.00 -5.42
N SER A 343 -14.72 -38.24 -4.84
CA SER A 343 -15.39 -39.55 -4.72
C SER A 343 -14.51 -40.79 -4.46
N GLY A 344 -13.97 -40.91 -3.25
CA GLY A 344 -13.66 -42.23 -2.68
C GLY A 344 -14.93 -42.92 -2.20
N SER A 345 -15.83 -43.29 -3.13
CA SER A 345 -17.18 -43.75 -2.82
C SER A 345 -17.73 -44.77 -3.84
N SER A 346 -17.04 -45.91 -3.94
CA SER A 346 -17.53 -47.16 -4.54
C SER A 346 -16.86 -48.33 -3.80
N ILE A 347 -17.47 -49.50 -3.59
CA ILE A 347 -18.88 -49.95 -3.69
C ILE A 347 -19.01 -51.07 -2.64
N ALA A 348 -20.22 -51.35 -2.13
CA ALA A 348 -20.41 -52.41 -1.14
C ALA A 348 -20.37 -53.83 -1.74
N ILE A 349 -19.76 -54.76 -1.00
CA ILE A 349 -20.22 -56.15 -0.80
C ILE A 349 -20.14 -56.40 0.71
#